data_AF-A0A507FN95-F1
#
_entry.id   AF-A0A507FN95-F1
#
_cell.length_a   1.000
_cell.length_b   1.000
_cell.length_c   1.000
_cell.angle_alpha   90.00
_cell.angle_beta   90.00
_cell.angle_gamma   90.00
#
_symmetry.space_group_name_H-M   'P 1'
#
loop_
_entity.id
_entity.type
_entity.pdbx_description
1 polymer ?
#
loop_
_entity_poly.entity_id
_entity_poly.type
_entity_poly.pdbx_seq_one_letter_code
_entity_poly.pdbx_strand_id
1 'polypeptide(L)'
;MNHPQHLTLLISPDSGQVLVGYGLTATGATLSTAQHAHNSYLVLKRVFASNKSISYERLAYATAGVLFRASSPFPFGGSRTKPGFVQFEGRDAQAVLRFIVRQSLETAWRYKGNGAVDSVAGAANCVVALQASGRDGKDKLDDLVMKGLQKCGHIAWRGEWVIPPELRDSVSLDAPLSLSLSLYVLFTARRTLLRQIMQAKADNSLAQ
;
A
#
# COMPACT_ATOMS: atom_id res chain seq x y z
N MET A 1 -23.70 12.30 -10.36
CA MET A 1 -22.84 12.88 -9.30
C MET A 1 -21.92 11.77 -8.80
N ASN A 2 -20.61 11.95 -8.79
CA ASN A 2 -19.70 10.91 -8.28
C ASN A 2 -19.61 11.00 -6.75
N HIS A 3 -19.87 9.89 -6.08
CA HIS A 3 -19.75 9.77 -4.63
C HIS A 3 -18.28 9.87 -4.20
N PRO A 4 -17.99 10.52 -3.06
CA PRO A 4 -16.62 10.69 -2.62
C PRO A 4 -16.03 9.35 -2.13
N GLN A 5 -14.82 9.08 -2.60
CA GLN A 5 -14.09 7.82 -2.39
C GLN A 5 -13.14 7.95 -1.20
N HIS A 6 -13.01 6.89 -0.42
CA HIS A 6 -12.02 6.80 0.66
C HIS A 6 -11.58 5.34 0.86
N LEU A 7 -10.41 5.15 1.46
CA LEU A 7 -9.96 3.83 1.88
C LEU A 7 -10.80 3.38 3.08
N THR A 8 -11.18 2.10 3.07
CA THR A 8 -11.93 1.47 4.14
C THR A 8 -11.31 0.13 4.50
N LEU A 9 -11.61 -0.34 5.70
CA LEU A 9 -11.27 -1.70 6.12
C LEU A 9 -12.31 -2.65 5.55
N LEU A 10 -11.84 -3.65 4.81
CA LEU A 10 -12.63 -4.80 4.40
C LEU A 10 -12.13 -5.99 5.20
N ILE A 11 -12.97 -6.56 6.04
CA ILE A 11 -12.66 -7.83 6.71
C ILE A 11 -13.05 -8.94 5.74
N SER A 12 -12.09 -9.75 5.31
CA SER A 12 -12.38 -10.92 4.49
C SER A 12 -13.12 -11.94 5.36
N PRO A 13 -14.37 -12.29 5.02
CA PRO A 13 -15.17 -13.22 5.83
C PRO A 13 -14.55 -14.62 5.89
N ASP A 14 -13.82 -15.02 4.84
CA ASP A 14 -13.31 -16.38 4.68
C ASP A 14 -11.95 -16.60 5.36
N SER A 15 -11.21 -15.53 5.69
CA SER A 15 -9.85 -15.62 6.22
C SER A 15 -9.64 -14.89 7.54
N GLY A 16 -10.63 -14.12 8.01
CA GLY A 16 -10.49 -13.23 9.16
C GLY A 16 -9.44 -12.12 8.96
N GLN A 17 -8.86 -11.99 7.77
CA GLN A 17 -7.83 -11.00 7.47
C GLN A 17 -8.44 -9.62 7.21
N VAL A 18 -7.80 -8.60 7.78
CA VAL A 18 -8.12 -7.21 7.52
C VAL A 18 -7.43 -6.77 6.23
N LEU A 19 -8.22 -6.60 5.17
CA LEU A 19 -7.78 -6.05 3.89
C LEU A 19 -8.10 -4.56 3.84
N VAL A 20 -7.22 -3.81 3.19
CA VAL A 20 -7.49 -2.43 2.81
C VAL A 20 -8.23 -2.46 1.47
N GLY A 21 -9.42 -1.86 1.45
CA GLY A 21 -10.20 -1.63 0.24
C GLY A 21 -10.58 -0.16 0.12
N TYR A 22 -11.50 0.17 -0.79
CA TYR A 22 -12.11 1.48 -0.88
C TYR A 22 -13.63 1.36 -0.84
N GLY A 23 -14.26 2.36 -0.23
CA GLY A 23 -15.72 2.46 -0.11
C GLY A 23 -16.23 3.74 -0.76
N LEU A 24 -17.40 3.66 -1.37
CA LEU A 24 -18.21 4.82 -1.69
C LEU A 24 -19.01 5.17 -0.43
N THR A 25 -19.00 6.44 -0.02
CA THR A 25 -19.88 6.87 1.08
C THR A 25 -21.30 6.96 0.54
N ALA A 26 -22.10 5.92 0.82
CA ALA A 26 -23.54 5.94 0.62
C ALA A 26 -24.18 6.48 1.90
N THR A 27 -24.41 7.80 1.99
CA THR A 27 -25.51 8.49 2.73
C THR A 27 -25.16 9.94 3.09
N GLY A 28 -26.09 10.86 2.77
CA GLY A 28 -26.45 12.08 3.50
C GLY A 28 -25.42 13.19 3.78
N ALA A 29 -24.25 12.87 4.30
CA ALA A 29 -23.23 13.84 4.73
C ALA A 29 -22.04 13.79 3.77
N THR A 30 -21.85 14.87 3.02
CA THR A 30 -20.68 15.05 2.15
C THR A 30 -19.47 15.35 3.03
N LEU A 31 -18.70 14.32 3.36
CA LEU A 31 -17.40 14.50 4.01
C LEU A 31 -16.47 15.30 3.08
N SER A 32 -15.71 16.22 3.65
CA SER A 32 -14.68 16.95 2.92
C SER A 32 -13.54 16.03 2.47
N THR A 33 -12.83 16.42 1.41
CA THR A 33 -11.59 15.78 0.95
C THR A 33 -10.59 15.55 2.09
N ALA A 34 -10.41 16.54 2.95
CA ALA A 34 -9.49 16.43 4.10
C ALA A 34 -9.95 15.36 5.10
N GLN A 35 -11.26 15.26 5.37
CA GLN A 35 -11.82 14.22 6.24
C GLN A 35 -11.67 12.82 5.65
N HIS A 36 -11.89 12.66 4.34
CA HIS A 36 -11.65 11.38 3.67
C HIS A 36 -10.19 10.95 3.72
N ALA A 37 -9.25 11.88 3.53
CA ALA A 37 -7.83 11.61 3.67
C ALA A 37 -7.45 11.25 5.11
N HIS A 38 -7.99 11.98 6.10
CA HIS A 38 -7.75 11.67 7.50
C HIS A 38 -8.28 10.29 7.90
N ASN A 39 -9.52 9.95 7.53
CA ASN A 39 -10.12 8.65 7.82
C ASN A 39 -9.36 7.51 7.15
N SER A 40 -8.97 7.70 5.88
CA SER A 40 -8.17 6.72 5.12
C SER A 40 -6.79 6.49 5.75
N TYR A 41 -6.16 7.55 6.26
CA TYR A 41 -4.91 7.45 7.02
C TYR A 41 -5.09 6.67 8.33
N LEU A 42 -6.16 6.94 9.09
CA LEU A 42 -6.45 6.21 10.33
C LEU A 42 -6.72 4.72 10.07
N VAL A 43 -7.40 4.40 8.97
CA VAL A 43 -7.63 3.04 8.48
C VAL A 43 -6.29 2.33 8.29
N LEU A 44 -5.39 2.87 7.46
CA LEU A 44 -4.07 2.26 7.22
C LEU A 44 -3.25 2.14 8.50
N LYS A 45 -3.23 3.19 9.34
CA LYS A 45 -2.50 3.17 10.60
C LYS A 45 -3.01 2.06 11.53
N ARG A 46 -4.33 1.85 11.61
CA ARG A 46 -4.93 0.77 12.41
C ARG A 46 -4.56 -0.61 11.88
N VAL A 47 -4.57 -0.82 10.55
CA VAL A 47 -4.11 -2.10 9.96
C VAL A 47 -2.66 -2.36 10.31
N PHE A 48 -1.80 -1.37 10.12
CA PHE A 48 -0.37 -1.54 10.40
C PHE A 48 -0.08 -1.72 11.89
N ALA A 49 -0.90 -1.13 12.77
CA ALA A 49 -0.77 -1.28 14.21
C ALA A 49 -1.48 -2.52 14.79
N SER A 50 -2.25 -3.27 13.99
CA SER A 50 -3.01 -4.42 14.52
C SER A 50 -2.12 -5.60 14.91
N ASN A 51 -0.87 -5.60 14.49
CA ASN A 51 0.11 -6.63 14.83
C ASN A 51 1.23 -6.02 15.67
N LYS A 52 1.44 -6.57 16.88
CA LYS A 52 2.38 -6.05 17.88
C LYS A 52 3.84 -6.40 17.60
N SER A 53 4.13 -7.36 16.71
CA SER A 53 5.50 -7.83 16.47
C SER A 53 6.34 -6.89 15.60
N ILE A 54 5.68 -6.02 14.82
CA ILE A 54 6.33 -5.09 13.89
C ILE A 54 5.72 -3.70 14.09
N SER A 55 6.58 -2.69 14.14
CA SER A 55 6.14 -1.30 14.27
C SER A 55 5.38 -0.84 13.02
N TYR A 56 4.35 -0.01 13.19
CA TYR A 56 3.56 0.49 12.07
C TYR A 56 4.43 1.33 11.12
N GLU A 57 5.47 1.96 11.65
CA GLU A 57 6.46 2.76 10.93
C GLU A 57 7.20 1.90 9.91
N ARG A 58 7.59 0.67 10.28
CA ARG A 58 8.24 -0.29 9.37
C ARG A 58 7.33 -0.59 8.18
N LEU A 59 6.04 -0.83 8.42
CA LEU A 59 5.06 -1.11 7.36
C LEU A 59 4.75 0.12 6.50
N ALA A 60 4.77 1.32 7.07
CA ALA A 60 4.64 2.56 6.32
C ALA A 60 5.80 2.75 5.32
N TYR A 61 7.05 2.54 5.77
CA TYR A 61 8.20 2.59 4.87
C TYR A 61 8.20 1.44 3.85
N ALA A 62 7.84 0.22 4.25
CA ALA A 62 7.70 -0.88 3.30
C ALA A 62 6.68 -0.57 2.21
N THR A 63 5.54 0.04 2.58
CA THR A 63 4.51 0.48 1.64
C THR A 63 5.07 1.52 0.66
N ALA A 64 5.85 2.47 1.15
CA ALA A 64 6.57 3.42 0.30
C ALA A 64 7.57 2.70 -0.64
N GLY A 65 8.30 1.69 -0.17
CA GLY A 65 9.21 0.89 -1.00
C GLY A 65 8.51 0.09 -2.12
N VAL A 66 7.24 -0.27 -1.93
CA VAL A 66 6.40 -0.84 -2.98
C VAL A 66 5.95 0.24 -3.97
N LEU A 67 5.45 1.38 -3.45
CA LEU A 67 4.83 2.43 -4.28
C LEU A 67 5.82 3.32 -5.00
N PHE A 68 6.96 3.67 -4.41
CA PHE A 68 7.87 4.71 -4.90
C PHE A 68 8.88 4.14 -5.90
N ARG A 69 8.36 3.63 -7.01
CA ARG A 69 9.13 3.04 -8.12
C ARG A 69 8.86 3.80 -9.40
N ALA A 70 9.85 3.87 -10.29
CA ALA A 70 9.67 4.55 -11.58
C ALA A 70 8.49 3.95 -12.39
N SER A 71 8.26 2.64 -12.27
CA SER A 71 7.17 1.92 -12.92
C SER A 71 5.81 2.04 -12.23
N SER A 72 5.73 2.67 -11.06
CA SER A 72 4.46 2.83 -10.35
C SER A 72 3.56 3.82 -11.07
N PRO A 73 2.23 3.69 -10.92
CA PRO A 73 1.32 4.67 -11.48
C PRO A 73 1.52 6.04 -10.83
N PHE A 74 1.13 7.08 -11.57
CA PHE A 74 0.96 8.41 -11.00
C PHE A 74 0.00 8.34 -9.80
N PRO A 75 0.30 9.00 -8.67
CA PRO A 75 1.34 10.01 -8.44
C PRO A 75 2.65 9.44 -7.87
N PHE A 76 2.76 8.12 -7.69
CA PHE A 76 3.87 7.52 -6.93
C PHE A 76 5.09 7.18 -7.79
N GLY A 77 4.86 6.88 -9.08
CA GLY A 77 5.95 6.69 -10.03
C GLY A 77 6.23 7.91 -10.88
N GLY A 78 7.04 7.74 -11.91
CA GLY A 78 7.55 8.82 -12.74
C GLY A 78 8.90 8.48 -13.35
N SER A 79 9.54 9.47 -13.96
CA SER A 79 10.84 9.24 -14.60
C SER A 79 11.88 8.71 -13.59
N ARG A 80 12.83 7.91 -14.05
CA ARG A 80 13.93 7.38 -13.21
C ARG A 80 14.74 8.49 -12.53
N THR A 81 14.78 9.68 -13.13
CA THR A 81 15.52 10.86 -12.66
C THR A 81 14.69 11.80 -11.80
N LYS A 82 13.36 11.85 -11.99
CA LYS A 82 12.38 12.63 -11.21
C LYS A 82 11.11 11.79 -10.98
N PRO A 83 11.13 10.85 -10.06
CA PRO A 83 9.95 10.04 -9.75
C PRO A 83 8.95 10.84 -8.91
N GLY A 84 7.65 10.53 -8.99
CA GLY A 84 6.57 11.33 -8.39
C GLY A 84 6.59 11.49 -6.86
N PHE A 85 7.38 10.66 -6.16
CA PHE A 85 7.66 10.84 -4.73
C PHE A 85 8.63 11.99 -4.40
N VAL A 86 9.22 12.67 -5.40
CA VAL A 86 10.11 13.84 -5.19
C VAL A 86 9.41 14.99 -4.43
N GLN A 87 8.08 15.02 -4.42
CA GLN A 87 7.30 16.04 -3.69
C GLN A 87 7.15 15.72 -2.19
N PHE A 88 7.66 14.59 -1.71
CA PHE A 88 7.61 14.26 -0.30
C PHE A 88 8.73 14.97 0.47
N GLU A 89 8.34 15.80 1.43
CA GLU A 89 9.26 16.56 2.31
C GLU A 89 9.06 16.22 3.80
N GLY A 90 8.30 15.16 4.10
CA GLY A 90 8.09 14.72 5.47
C GLY A 90 9.38 14.15 6.08
N ARG A 91 9.42 14.08 7.42
CA ARG A 91 10.61 13.61 8.17
C ARG A 91 10.38 12.32 8.95
N ASP A 92 9.15 11.80 8.92
CA ASP A 92 8.75 10.64 9.71
C ASP A 92 7.80 9.72 8.95
N ALA A 93 7.61 8.51 9.47
CA ALA A 93 6.75 7.49 8.86
C ALA A 93 5.28 7.92 8.80
N GLN A 94 4.83 8.77 9.75
CA GLN A 94 3.47 9.27 9.78
C GLN A 94 3.21 10.24 8.60
N ALA A 95 4.18 11.09 8.29
CA ALA A 95 4.16 11.99 7.15
C ALA A 95 4.16 11.19 5.85
N VAL A 96 4.95 10.12 5.75
CA VAL A 96 4.95 9.20 4.59
C VAL A 96 3.54 8.65 4.35
N LEU A 97 2.90 8.08 5.37
CA LEU A 97 1.58 7.48 5.23
C LEU A 97 0.51 8.52 4.88
N ARG A 98 0.56 9.70 5.50
CA ARG A 98 -0.33 10.83 5.17
C ARG A 98 -0.15 11.30 3.72
N PHE A 99 1.09 11.39 3.25
CA PHE A 99 1.40 11.77 1.87
C PHE A 99 0.83 10.75 0.88
N ILE A 100 1.07 9.45 1.10
CA ILE A 100 0.56 8.37 0.26
C ILE A 100 -0.97 8.44 0.12
N VAL A 101 -1.67 8.60 1.25
CA VAL A 101 -3.13 8.68 1.27
C VAL A 101 -3.63 9.96 0.58
N ARG A 102 -3.05 11.11 0.91
CA ARG A 102 -3.45 12.39 0.32
C ARG A 102 -3.29 12.36 -1.20
N GLN A 103 -2.12 11.96 -1.68
CA GLN A 103 -1.80 11.95 -3.11
C GLN A 103 -2.66 10.95 -3.88
N SER A 104 -2.97 9.78 -3.32
CA SER A 104 -3.86 8.83 -4.00
C SER A 104 -5.29 9.36 -4.15
N LEU A 105 -5.84 9.98 -3.10
CA LEU A 105 -7.19 10.55 -3.16
C LEU A 105 -7.28 11.80 -4.03
N GLU A 106 -6.30 12.72 -3.93
CA GLU A 106 -6.20 13.89 -4.80
C GLU A 106 -6.13 13.48 -6.28
N THR A 107 -5.33 12.46 -6.59
CA THR A 107 -5.24 11.90 -7.95
C THR A 107 -6.58 11.30 -8.38
N ALA A 108 -7.21 10.51 -7.51
CA ALA A 108 -8.49 9.87 -7.83
C ALA A 108 -9.59 10.90 -8.11
N TRP A 109 -9.65 11.99 -7.34
CA TRP A 109 -10.58 13.08 -7.59
C TRP A 109 -10.24 13.84 -8.87
N ARG A 110 -8.98 14.23 -9.07
CA ARG A 110 -8.56 15.06 -10.20
C ARG A 110 -8.77 14.35 -11.54
N TYR A 111 -8.47 13.05 -11.61
CA TYR A 111 -8.50 12.29 -12.86
C TYR A 111 -9.69 11.32 -12.94
N LYS A 112 -10.61 11.34 -11.96
CA LYS A 112 -11.80 10.49 -11.91
C LYS A 112 -11.50 8.99 -12.05
N GLY A 113 -10.37 8.53 -11.50
CA GLY A 113 -9.91 7.15 -11.66
C GLY A 113 -9.29 6.57 -10.38
N ASN A 114 -9.54 5.29 -10.11
CA ASN A 114 -9.19 4.67 -8.82
C ASN A 114 -7.77 4.09 -8.78
N GLY A 115 -7.01 4.16 -9.89
CA GLY A 115 -5.74 3.46 -10.04
C GLY A 115 -4.72 3.77 -8.95
N ALA A 116 -4.66 5.02 -8.48
CA ALA A 116 -3.76 5.42 -7.39
C ALA A 116 -4.20 4.82 -6.04
N VAL A 117 -5.50 4.87 -5.73
CA VAL A 117 -6.08 4.30 -4.50
C VAL A 117 -5.95 2.78 -4.49
N ASP A 118 -6.23 2.12 -5.62
CA ASP A 118 -6.04 0.68 -5.81
C ASP A 118 -4.58 0.26 -5.60
N SER A 119 -3.64 1.09 -6.05
CA SER A 119 -2.21 0.83 -5.87
C SER A 119 -1.81 0.93 -4.39
N VAL A 120 -2.33 1.91 -3.66
CA VAL A 120 -2.10 2.03 -2.21
C VAL A 120 -2.67 0.83 -1.47
N ALA A 121 -3.92 0.45 -1.76
CA ALA A 121 -4.55 -0.71 -1.16
C ALA A 121 -3.76 -2.01 -1.46
N GLY A 122 -3.35 -2.20 -2.72
CA GLY A 122 -2.54 -3.34 -3.13
C GLY A 122 -1.17 -3.39 -2.44
N ALA A 123 -0.50 -2.23 -2.30
CA ALA A 123 0.77 -2.12 -1.60
C ALA A 123 0.62 -2.41 -0.10
N ALA A 124 -0.40 -1.83 0.56
CA ALA A 124 -0.69 -2.06 1.96
C ALA A 124 -0.99 -3.53 2.25
N ASN A 125 -1.83 -4.17 1.43
CA ASN A 125 -2.13 -5.59 1.56
C ASN A 125 -0.86 -6.45 1.32
N CYS A 126 -0.03 -6.08 0.35
CA CYS A 126 1.23 -6.78 0.07
C CYS A 126 2.18 -6.76 1.27
N VAL A 127 2.35 -5.62 1.95
CA VAL A 127 3.24 -5.56 3.13
C VAL A 127 2.67 -6.29 4.33
N VAL A 128 1.34 -6.26 4.53
CA VAL A 128 0.66 -7.02 5.59
C VAL A 128 0.83 -8.53 5.34
N ALA A 129 0.75 -8.97 4.09
CA ALA A 129 0.97 -10.38 3.73
C ALA A 129 2.43 -10.82 3.95
N LEU A 130 3.40 -9.96 3.60
CA LEU A 130 4.82 -10.23 3.87
C LEU A 130 5.09 -10.34 5.37
N GLN A 131 4.50 -9.46 6.17
CA GLN A 131 4.55 -9.55 7.62
C GLN A 131 3.94 -10.87 8.14
N ALA A 132 2.77 -11.26 7.62
CA ALA A 132 2.08 -12.49 8.02
C ALA A 132 2.85 -13.76 7.61
N SER A 133 3.76 -13.66 6.63
CA SER A 133 4.61 -14.77 6.17
C SER A 133 5.77 -15.07 7.12
N GLY A 134 5.93 -14.29 8.21
CA GLY A 134 6.94 -14.54 9.22
C GLY A 134 8.36 -14.51 8.64
N ARG A 135 9.16 -15.53 8.97
CA ARG A 135 10.57 -15.63 8.57
C ARG A 135 10.77 -15.56 7.06
N ASP A 136 9.88 -16.18 6.28
CA ASP A 136 9.99 -16.24 4.80
C ASP A 136 9.71 -14.89 4.12
N GLY A 137 8.97 -14.01 4.80
CA GLY A 137 8.64 -12.66 4.33
C GLY A 137 9.61 -11.58 4.80
N LYS A 138 10.43 -11.88 5.82
CA LYS A 138 11.30 -10.92 6.51
C LYS A 138 12.25 -10.23 5.52
N ASP A 139 13.12 -10.98 4.83
CA ASP A 139 14.15 -10.38 3.97
C ASP A 139 13.55 -9.48 2.88
N LYS A 140 12.39 -9.85 2.33
CA LYS A 140 11.63 -9.03 1.37
C LYS A 140 11.07 -7.78 2.02
N LEU A 141 10.56 -7.89 3.24
CA LEU A 141 10.06 -6.75 4.00
C LEU A 141 11.21 -5.78 4.33
N ASP A 142 12.36 -6.29 4.78
CA ASP A 142 13.57 -5.52 5.09
C ASP A 142 14.05 -4.73 3.85
N ASP A 143 14.15 -5.39 2.71
CA ASP A 143 14.49 -4.74 1.43
C ASP A 143 13.49 -3.63 1.06
N LEU A 144 12.19 -3.85 1.27
CA LEU A 144 11.16 -2.83 1.03
C LEU A 144 11.27 -1.65 1.99
N VAL A 145 11.55 -1.89 3.28
CA VAL A 145 11.77 -0.84 4.28
C VAL A 145 12.95 0.03 3.88
N MET A 146 14.06 -0.59 3.48
CA MET A 146 15.27 0.11 3.04
C MET A 146 15.01 0.96 1.81
N LYS A 147 14.33 0.40 0.81
CA LYS A 147 13.90 1.15 -0.37
C LYS A 147 12.99 2.31 0.01
N GLY A 148 12.03 2.10 0.90
CA GLY A 148 11.15 3.15 1.42
C GLY A 148 11.93 4.30 2.04
N LEU A 149 12.84 4.00 2.97
CA LEU A 149 13.69 4.99 3.63
C LEU A 149 14.53 5.80 2.63
N GLN A 150 15.15 5.13 1.65
CA GLN A 150 15.92 5.80 0.59
C GLN A 150 15.04 6.71 -0.25
N LYS A 151 13.88 6.20 -0.67
CA LYS A 151 12.95 6.91 -1.56
C LYS A 151 12.28 8.10 -0.88
N CYS A 152 12.09 8.04 0.44
CA CYS A 152 11.62 9.15 1.25
C CYS A 152 12.75 10.14 1.62
N GLY A 153 14.01 9.88 1.23
CA GLY A 153 15.14 10.76 1.55
C GLY A 153 15.56 10.72 3.02
N HIS A 154 15.11 9.73 3.79
CA HIS A 154 15.46 9.60 5.22
C HIS A 154 16.81 8.91 5.44
N ILE A 155 17.30 8.19 4.42
CA ILE A 155 18.68 7.70 4.32
C ILE A 155 19.22 8.00 2.93
N ALA A 156 20.55 8.10 2.79
CA ALA A 156 21.15 8.45 1.51
C ALA A 156 21.06 7.32 0.47
N TRP A 157 21.13 7.70 -0.82
CA TRP A 157 20.96 6.79 -1.95
C TRP A 157 22.12 5.78 -2.13
N ARG A 158 23.31 6.13 -1.64
CA ARG A 158 24.55 5.35 -1.78
C ARG A 158 25.20 5.18 -0.41
N GLY A 159 25.72 4.00 -0.11
CA GLY A 159 26.37 3.66 1.15
C GLY A 159 25.96 2.28 1.67
N GLU A 160 26.69 1.79 2.66
CA GLU A 160 26.26 0.64 3.46
C GLU A 160 25.25 1.13 4.49
N TRP A 161 24.05 0.57 4.44
CA TRP A 161 22.96 1.02 5.29
C TRP A 161 22.39 -0.15 6.06
N VAL A 162 22.08 0.12 7.33
CA VAL A 162 21.38 -0.82 8.20
C VAL A 162 20.04 -0.19 8.57
N ILE A 163 18.99 -1.01 8.63
CA ILE A 163 17.70 -0.56 9.15
C ILE A 163 17.91 0.04 10.55
N PRO A 164 17.43 1.27 10.82
CA PRO A 164 17.52 1.90 12.14
C PRO A 164 17.00 0.97 13.24
N PRO A 165 17.64 0.93 14.42
CA PRO A 165 17.27 0.00 15.50
C PRO A 165 15.78 0.04 15.87
N GLU A 166 15.17 1.23 15.84
CA GLU A 166 13.77 1.49 16.18
C GLU A 166 12.80 0.84 15.17
N LEU A 167 13.30 0.58 13.96
CA LEU A 167 12.55 -0.09 12.92
C LEU A 167 12.85 -1.58 12.85
N ARG A 168 13.90 -2.10 13.52
CA ARG A 168 14.23 -3.53 13.52
C ARG A 168 13.16 -4.32 14.26
N ASP A 169 12.89 -5.53 13.78
CA ASP A 169 11.96 -6.44 14.46
C ASP A 169 12.49 -6.73 15.88
N SER A 170 11.65 -6.52 16.89
CA SER A 170 12.01 -6.72 18.30
C SER A 170 11.88 -8.17 18.76
N VAL A 171 11.40 -9.08 17.91
CA VAL A 171 11.04 -10.45 18.28
C VAL A 171 11.49 -11.43 17.19
N SER A 172 12.17 -12.52 17.58
CA SER A 172 12.40 -13.67 16.70
C SER A 172 11.05 -14.23 16.27
N LEU A 173 10.80 -14.30 14.95
CA LEU A 173 9.53 -14.71 14.35
C LEU A 173 9.28 -16.22 14.52
N ASP A 174 9.17 -16.69 15.77
CA ASP A 174 8.94 -18.10 16.13
C ASP A 174 7.48 -18.35 16.54
N ALA A 175 6.58 -17.37 16.40
CA ALA A 175 5.14 -17.58 16.56
C ALA A 175 4.52 -17.98 15.19
N PRO A 176 4.01 -19.21 15.02
CA PRO A 176 3.37 -19.61 13.77
C PRO A 176 2.01 -18.93 13.67
N LEU A 177 1.90 -17.91 12.81
CA LEU A 177 0.60 -17.53 12.26
C LEU A 177 0.24 -18.53 11.17
N SER A 178 -0.22 -19.69 11.64
CA SER A 178 -0.77 -20.79 10.86
C SER A 178 -2.04 -20.34 10.11
N LEU A 179 -2.12 -20.74 8.83
CA LEU A 179 -3.29 -20.69 7.94
C LEU A 179 -3.72 -19.30 7.40
N SER A 180 -2.96 -18.71 6.48
CA SER A 180 -3.56 -17.79 5.49
C SER A 180 -2.76 -17.56 4.18
N LEU A 181 -1.57 -18.15 4.03
CA LEU A 181 -0.73 -17.97 2.84
C LEU A 181 -1.36 -18.55 1.55
N SER A 182 -2.16 -19.60 1.65
CA SER A 182 -2.75 -20.29 0.49
C SER A 182 -3.83 -19.47 -0.24
N LEU A 183 -4.59 -18.62 0.48
CA LEU A 183 -5.64 -17.78 -0.11
C LEU A 183 -5.09 -16.50 -0.76
N TYR A 184 -4.00 -15.95 -0.24
CA TYR A 184 -3.44 -14.67 -0.69
C TYR A 184 -2.77 -14.76 -2.07
N VAL A 185 -1.97 -15.81 -2.31
CA VAL A 185 -1.36 -16.08 -3.64
C VAL A 185 -2.45 -16.31 -4.70
N LEU A 186 -3.54 -17.00 -4.33
CA LEU A 186 -4.67 -17.26 -5.23
C LEU A 186 -5.40 -15.97 -5.63
N PHE A 187 -5.59 -15.02 -4.71
CA PHE A 187 -6.33 -13.77 -4.98
C PHE A 187 -5.57 -12.79 -5.87
N THR A 188 -4.25 -12.64 -5.70
CA THR A 188 -3.42 -11.81 -6.60
C THR A 188 -3.29 -12.44 -7.99
N ALA A 189 -3.21 -13.78 -8.08
CA ALA A 189 -3.21 -14.49 -9.35
C ALA A 189 -4.57 -14.33 -10.08
N ARG A 190 -5.70 -14.44 -9.38
CA ARG A 190 -7.04 -14.35 -9.97
C ARG A 190 -7.36 -12.96 -10.53
N ARG A 191 -6.89 -11.87 -9.89
CA ARG A 191 -7.06 -10.51 -10.44
C ARG A 191 -6.17 -10.24 -11.66
N THR A 192 -4.98 -10.81 -11.71
CA THR A 192 -4.09 -10.70 -12.87
C THR A 192 -4.63 -11.51 -14.05
N LEU A 193 -5.12 -12.73 -13.78
CA LEU A 193 -5.79 -13.59 -14.75
C LEU A 193 -7.08 -12.97 -15.30
N LEU A 194 -7.92 -12.38 -14.43
CA LEU A 194 -9.15 -11.71 -14.88
C LEU A 194 -8.85 -10.47 -15.73
N ARG A 195 -7.78 -9.72 -15.43
CA ARG A 195 -7.34 -8.61 -16.29
C ARG A 195 -6.84 -9.11 -17.65
N GLN A 196 -6.08 -10.20 -17.70
CA GLN A 196 -5.62 -10.80 -18.96
C GLN A 196 -6.78 -11.36 -19.79
N ILE A 197 -7.77 -12.01 -19.15
CA ILE A 197 -8.97 -12.52 -19.82
C ILE A 197 -9.85 -11.37 -20.36
N MET A 198 -9.99 -10.28 -19.61
CA MET A 198 -10.74 -9.11 -20.07
C MET A 198 -10.02 -8.37 -21.22
N GLN A 199 -8.69 -8.28 -21.18
CA GLN A 199 -7.89 -7.70 -22.27
C GLN A 199 -7.99 -8.54 -23.55
N ALA A 200 -7.84 -9.87 -23.45
CA ALA A 200 -7.96 -10.78 -24.60
C ALA A 200 -9.36 -10.78 -25.24
N LYS A 201 -10.42 -10.56 -24.45
CA LYS A 201 -11.77 -10.38 -24.98
C LYS A 201 -11.96 -9.04 -25.69
N ALA A 202 -11.36 -7.96 -25.20
CA ALA A 202 -11.41 -6.65 -25.84
C ALA A 202 -10.67 -6.65 -27.19
N ASP A 203 -9.51 -7.29 -27.25
CA ASP A 203 -8.70 -7.36 -28.48
C ASP A 203 -9.39 -8.20 -29.57
N ASN A 204 -10.09 -9.29 -29.20
CA ASN A 204 -10.89 -10.09 -30.15
C ASN A 204 -12.15 -9.37 -30.66
N SER A 205 -12.71 -8.41 -29.91
CA SER A 205 -13.88 -7.64 -30.33
C SER A 205 -13.57 -6.50 -31.30
N LEU A 206 -12.28 -6.17 -31.50
CA LEU A 206 -11.81 -5.16 -32.45
C LEU A 206 -11.32 -5.79 -33.77
N ALA A 207 -11.25 -7.11 -33.84
CA ALA A 207 -10.78 -7.88 -35.01
C ALA A 207 -11.93 -8.49 -35.84
N GLN A 208 -13.19 -8.19 -35.49
CA GLN A 208 -14.40 -8.53 -36.26
C GLN A 208 -15.04 -7.25 -36.80
#